data_AF-A0A0S3SDU5-F1
#
_entry.id   AF-A0A0S3SDU5-F1
#
_cell.length_a   1.000
_cell.length_b   1.000
_cell.length_c   1.000
_cell.angle_alpha   90.00
_cell.angle_beta   90.00
_cell.angle_gamma   90.00
#
_symmetry.space_group_name_H-M   'P 1'
#
loop_
_entity.id
_entity.type
_entity.pdbx_description
1 polymer ?
#
loop_
_entity_poly.entity_id
_entity_poly.type
_entity_poly.pdbx_seq_one_letter_code
_entity_poly.pdbx_strand_id
1 'polypeptide(L)'
;MFIINAGSGFRLLWNTVKSFLDPKTTAKIHVLGNKYQSKLLEIIDASELPEFLGGTCTCEDKGGCLLSDKGPWNDPEVLKMVQNGAGKCKRKTLSGIEVKTIIEDDTECQKVIGYLLYNFKLSFALK
;
A
#
# COMPACT_ATOMS: atom_id res chain seq x y z
N MET A 1 3.02 -1.89 -0.24
CA MET A 1 2.82 -0.43 -0.13
C MET A 1 3.46 0.06 1.15
N PHE A 2 4.22 1.16 1.10
CA PHE A 2 4.92 1.70 2.26
C PHE A 2 4.51 3.16 2.51
N ILE A 3 4.25 3.49 3.77
CA ILE A 3 4.08 4.86 4.24
C ILE A 3 5.24 5.12 5.20
N ILE A 4 6.15 6.03 4.82
CA ILE A 4 7.37 6.33 5.57
C ILE A 4 7.24 7.64 6.35
N ASN A 5 8.16 7.88 7.28
CA ASN A 5 8.16 9.08 8.12
C ASN A 5 6.85 9.27 8.90
N ALA A 6 6.19 8.16 9.27
CA ALA A 6 4.92 8.21 9.98
C ALA A 6 5.14 8.40 11.48
N GLY A 7 4.73 9.57 11.98
CA GLY A 7 4.72 9.89 13.41
C GLY A 7 3.71 9.06 14.21
N SER A 8 3.77 9.19 15.54
CA SER A 8 2.88 8.49 16.48
C SER A 8 1.39 8.77 16.20
N GLY A 9 1.04 10.02 15.87
CA GLY A 9 -0.34 10.42 15.54
C GLY A 9 -0.89 9.71 14.30
N PHE A 10 -0.09 9.59 13.24
CA PHE A 10 -0.50 8.85 12.04
C PHE A 10 -0.71 7.37 12.34
N ARG A 11 0.17 6.76 13.15
CA ARG A 11 0.02 5.35 13.54
C ARG A 11 -1.26 5.10 14.33
N LEU A 12 -1.63 6.02 15.22
CA LEU A 12 -2.90 5.95 15.96
C LEU A 12 -4.08 6.00 15.00
N LEU A 13 -4.12 7.00 14.11
CA LEU A 13 -5.17 7.13 13.11
C LEU A 13 -5.25 5.90 12.19
N TRP A 14 -4.11 5.40 11.74
CA TRP A 14 -4.03 4.23 10.88
C TRP A 14 -4.61 2.98 11.54
N ASN A 15 -4.41 2.80 12.85
CA ASN A 15 -5.01 1.69 13.58
C ASN A 15 -6.54 1.77 13.62
N THR A 16 -7.11 2.98 13.70
CA THR A 16 -8.56 3.18 13.57
C THR A 16 -9.03 2.91 12.14
N VAL A 17 -8.30 3.37 11.12
CA VAL A 17 -8.69 3.16 9.70
C VAL A 17 -8.60 1.68 9.30
N LYS A 18 -7.65 0.91 9.87
CA LYS A 18 -7.51 -0.52 9.58
C LYS A 18 -8.78 -1.33 9.80
N SER A 19 -9.60 -1.01 10.80
CA SER A 19 -10.83 -1.75 11.08
C SER A 19 -11.91 -1.56 10.00
N PHE A 20 -11.75 -0.53 9.15
CA PHE A 20 -12.66 -0.25 8.04
C PHE A 20 -12.17 -0.82 6.71
N LEU A 21 -10.91 -1.28 6.64
CA LEU A 21 -10.28 -1.77 5.41
C LEU A 21 -10.19 -3.30 5.44
N ASP A 22 -10.36 -3.92 4.28
CA ASP A 22 -10.23 -5.38 4.14
C ASP A 22 -8.84 -5.87 4.60
N PRO A 23 -8.76 -6.98 5.37
CA PRO A 23 -7.51 -7.50 5.91
C PRO A 23 -6.45 -7.84 4.84
N LYS A 24 -6.87 -8.26 3.63
CA LYS A 24 -5.90 -8.53 2.54
C LYS A 24 -5.30 -7.24 1.99
N THR A 25 -6.04 -6.14 2.06
CA THR A 25 -5.56 -4.81 1.68
C THR A 25 -4.63 -4.25 2.74
N THR A 26 -5.03 -4.29 4.01
CA THR A 26 -4.20 -3.77 5.12
C THR A 26 -2.90 -4.55 5.29
N ALA A 27 -2.88 -5.87 5.01
CA ALA A 27 -1.68 -6.69 5.03
C ALA A 27 -0.58 -6.23 4.06
N LYS A 28 -0.95 -5.54 2.97
CA LYS A 28 0.00 -5.00 1.98
C LYS A 28 0.54 -3.63 2.35
N ILE A 29 0.04 -3.01 3.42
CA ILE A 29 0.36 -1.64 3.79
C ILE A 29 1.26 -1.64 5.03
N HIS A 30 2.48 -1.16 4.86
CA HIS A 30 3.46 -1.05 5.93
C HIS A 30 3.66 0.41 6.32
N VAL A 31 3.37 0.74 7.57
CA VAL A 31 3.55 2.09 8.12
C VAL A 31 4.85 2.13 8.93
N LEU A 32 5.84 2.81 8.41
CA LEU A 32 7.19 2.93 8.96
C LEU A 32 7.39 4.31 9.60
N GLY A 33 8.15 4.35 10.69
CA GLY A 33 8.47 5.60 11.38
C GLY A 33 9.64 6.34 10.72
N ASN A 34 10.38 7.12 11.48
CA ASN A 34 11.53 7.89 10.96
C ASN A 34 12.72 7.00 10.58
N LYS A 35 12.83 5.81 11.18
CA LYS A 35 13.84 4.79 10.85
C LYS A 35 13.24 3.79 9.86
N TYR A 36 13.17 4.16 8.59
CA TYR A 36 12.53 3.36 7.54
C TYR A 36 13.52 2.77 6.54
N GLN A 37 14.72 3.34 6.43
CA GLN A 37 15.69 3.07 5.37
C GLN A 37 16.08 1.59 5.31
N SER A 38 16.45 0.99 6.45
CA SER A 38 16.81 -0.43 6.52
C SER A 38 15.69 -1.33 6.00
N LYS A 39 14.42 -1.00 6.32
CA LYS A 39 13.29 -1.81 5.89
C LYS A 39 12.99 -1.69 4.40
N LEU A 40 13.28 -0.53 3.80
CA LEU A 40 13.19 -0.36 2.35
C LEU A 40 14.30 -1.12 1.63
N LEU A 41 15.54 -1.01 2.10
CA LEU A 41 16.71 -1.64 1.49
C LEU A 41 16.71 -3.18 1.61
N GLU A 42 15.97 -3.74 2.55
CA GLU A 42 15.71 -5.19 2.61
C GLU A 42 14.89 -5.72 1.42
N ILE A 43 14.09 -4.86 0.79
CA ILE A 43 13.06 -5.25 -0.18
C ILE A 43 13.36 -4.67 -1.56
N ILE A 44 14.00 -3.51 -1.60
CA ILE A 44 14.34 -2.76 -2.81
C ILE A 44 15.86 -2.63 -2.83
N ASP A 45 16.46 -2.95 -3.97
CA ASP A 45 17.90 -2.76 -4.15
C ASP A 45 18.29 -1.28 -4.00
N ALA A 46 19.46 -1.02 -3.41
CA ALA A 46 19.93 0.34 -3.17
C ALA A 46 20.06 1.15 -4.47
N SER A 47 20.44 0.53 -5.59
CA SER A 47 20.59 1.18 -6.90
C SER A 47 19.26 1.57 -7.54
N GLU A 48 18.16 1.01 -7.08
CA GLU A 48 16.81 1.27 -7.56
C GLU A 48 16.04 2.24 -6.64
N LEU A 49 16.58 2.55 -5.45
CA LEU A 49 15.97 3.46 -4.50
C LEU A 49 16.63 4.86 -4.60
N PRO A 50 15.85 5.96 -4.63
CA PRO A 50 16.40 7.31 -4.63
C PRO A 50 17.29 7.61 -3.42
N GLU A 51 18.32 8.43 -3.63
CA GLU A 51 19.28 8.82 -2.59
C GLU A 51 18.61 9.44 -1.35
N PHE A 52 17.62 10.32 -1.55
CA PHE A 52 16.90 10.96 -0.44
C PHE A 52 16.05 10.00 0.41
N LEU A 53 15.83 8.77 -0.06
CA LEU A 53 15.18 7.68 0.69
C LEU A 53 16.17 6.68 1.29
N GLY A 54 17.48 6.90 1.09
CA GLY A 54 18.56 6.06 1.59
C GLY A 54 19.12 5.06 0.57
N GLY A 55 18.81 5.19 -0.72
CA GLY A 55 19.43 4.41 -1.79
C GLY A 55 20.59 5.15 -2.46
N THR A 56 20.90 4.78 -3.70
CA THR A 56 21.99 5.37 -4.51
C THR A 56 21.54 5.80 -5.91
N CYS A 57 20.25 5.73 -6.22
CA CYS A 57 19.72 6.18 -7.51
C CYS A 57 19.63 7.72 -7.55
N THR A 58 20.17 8.34 -8.60
CA THR A 58 20.14 9.80 -8.80
C THR A 58 19.44 10.25 -10.09
N CYS A 59 19.42 9.44 -11.15
CA CYS A 59 18.83 9.78 -12.46
C CYS A 59 19.28 11.16 -13.00
N GLU A 60 20.58 11.47 -12.91
CA GLU A 60 21.15 12.78 -13.26
C GLU A 60 20.86 13.17 -14.72
N ASP A 61 20.88 12.21 -15.63
CA ASP A 61 20.59 12.38 -17.06
C ASP A 61 19.15 12.85 -17.36
N LYS A 62 18.24 12.68 -16.40
CA LYS A 62 16.82 13.05 -16.48
C LYS A 62 16.45 14.21 -15.54
N GLY A 63 17.42 14.83 -14.88
CA GLY A 63 17.17 15.91 -13.92
C GLY A 63 16.66 15.43 -12.54
N GLY A 64 16.88 14.16 -12.19
CA GLY A 64 16.57 13.60 -10.87
C GLY A 64 15.50 12.51 -10.87
N CYS A 65 15.48 11.69 -9.82
CA CYS A 65 14.52 10.58 -9.68
C CYS A 65 13.04 11.00 -9.68
N LEU A 66 12.71 12.25 -9.35
CA LEU A 66 11.33 12.75 -9.36
C LEU A 66 10.82 13.10 -10.76
N LEU A 67 11.74 13.34 -11.71
CA LEU A 67 11.42 13.68 -13.11
C LEU A 67 11.65 12.51 -14.06
N SER A 68 12.43 11.51 -13.62
CA SER A 68 12.75 10.31 -14.38
C SER A 68 11.62 9.28 -14.30
N ASP A 69 11.21 8.76 -15.46
CA ASP A 69 10.34 7.59 -15.57
C ASP A 69 11.18 6.30 -15.77
N LYS A 70 12.22 6.09 -14.94
CA LYS A 70 13.08 4.90 -15.02
C LYS A 70 12.30 3.65 -14.60
N GLY A 71 12.28 2.62 -15.45
CA GLY A 71 11.74 1.32 -15.10
C GLY A 71 11.83 0.29 -16.23
N PRO A 72 11.45 -0.97 -15.97
CA PRO A 72 11.54 -2.07 -16.94
C PRO A 72 10.70 -1.84 -18.22
N TRP A 73 9.69 -0.98 -18.16
CA TRP A 73 8.86 -0.63 -19.32
C TRP A 73 9.62 0.13 -20.41
N ASN A 74 10.80 0.66 -20.13
CA ASN A 74 11.67 1.30 -21.12
C ASN A 74 12.68 0.32 -21.75
N ASP A 75 12.74 -0.93 -21.29
CA ASP A 75 13.63 -1.94 -21.84
C ASP A 75 13.09 -2.44 -23.21
N PRO A 76 13.86 -2.35 -24.30
CA PRO A 76 13.42 -2.79 -25.62
C PRO A 76 13.09 -4.29 -25.68
N GLU A 77 13.70 -5.13 -24.85
CA GLU A 77 13.37 -6.57 -24.76
C GLU A 77 12.00 -6.77 -24.11
N VAL A 78 11.72 -6.08 -23.01
CA VAL A 78 10.42 -6.11 -22.31
C VAL A 78 9.31 -5.63 -23.25
N LEU A 79 9.54 -4.54 -24.00
CA LEU A 79 8.58 -4.02 -24.97
C LEU A 79 8.30 -5.02 -26.10
N LYS A 80 9.33 -5.68 -26.64
CA LYS A 80 9.15 -6.74 -27.66
C LYS A 80 8.35 -7.93 -27.10
N MET A 81 8.61 -8.35 -25.86
CA MET A 81 7.84 -9.43 -25.23
C MET A 81 6.35 -9.08 -25.08
N VAL A 82 6.04 -7.83 -24.72
CA VAL A 82 4.66 -7.34 -24.64
C VAL A 82 4.00 -7.32 -26.01
N GLN A 83 4.68 -6.81 -27.04
CA GLN A 83 4.17 -6.78 -28.42
C GLN A 83 3.90 -8.19 -28.98
N ASN A 84 4.77 -9.14 -28.64
CA ASN A 84 4.62 -10.54 -29.02
C ASN A 84 3.55 -11.29 -28.21
N GLY A 85 2.86 -10.61 -27.28
CA GLY A 85 1.78 -11.17 -26.47
C GLY A 85 2.23 -12.17 -25.40
N ALA A 86 3.53 -12.23 -25.09
CA ALA A 86 4.10 -13.14 -24.10
C ALA A 86 3.75 -12.75 -22.65
N GLY A 87 3.28 -11.51 -22.41
CA GLY A 87 2.86 -11.00 -21.10
C GLY A 87 1.41 -11.30 -20.70
N LYS A 88 0.68 -12.16 -21.44
CA LYS A 88 -0.72 -12.49 -21.12
C LYS A 88 -0.82 -13.30 -19.83
N CYS A 89 -1.18 -12.64 -18.72
CA CYS A 89 -1.59 -13.34 -17.51
C CYS A 89 -2.93 -14.07 -17.77
N LYS A 90 -2.96 -15.41 -17.61
CA LYS A 90 -4.23 -16.15 -17.58
C LYS A 90 -4.99 -15.67 -16.35
N ARG A 91 -6.01 -14.83 -16.57
CA ARG A 91 -6.95 -14.46 -15.52
C ARG A 91 -7.54 -15.75 -14.98
N LYS A 92 -7.15 -16.18 -13.78
CA LYS A 92 -7.90 -17.22 -13.07
C LYS A 92 -9.27 -16.61 -12.79
N THR A 93 -10.28 -17.01 -13.55
CA THR A 93 -11.67 -16.86 -13.13
C THR A 93 -11.75 -17.49 -11.75
N LEU A 94 -12.05 -16.68 -10.74
CA LEU A 94 -12.23 -17.11 -9.36
C LEU A 94 -13.58 -17.84 -9.24
N SER A 95 -13.71 -18.98 -9.92
CA SER A 95 -14.85 -19.88 -9.79
C SER A 95 -14.41 -21.05 -8.91
N GLY A 96 -14.82 -21.02 -7.64
CA GLY A 96 -14.65 -22.13 -6.71
C GLY A 96 -13.86 -21.81 -5.45
N ILE A 97 -14.40 -20.93 -4.61
CA ILE A 97 -14.31 -21.11 -3.15
C ILE A 97 -15.75 -21.06 -2.68
N GLU A 98 -16.21 -22.16 -2.09
CA GLU A 98 -17.55 -22.28 -1.52
C GLU A 98 -17.83 -21.12 -0.58
N VAL A 99 -18.86 -20.35 -0.91
CA VAL A 99 -19.54 -19.46 0.03
C VAL A 99 -20.30 -20.37 0.99
N LYS A 100 -19.61 -20.88 2.02
CA LYS A 100 -20.28 -21.39 3.20
C LYS A 100 -19.50 -21.02 4.45
N THR A 101 -20.20 -20.29 5.31
CA THR A 101 -19.86 -19.99 6.71
C THR A 101 -19.00 -18.74 6.96
N ILE A 102 -19.47 -17.58 6.50
CA ILE A 102 -19.40 -16.34 7.30
C ILE A 102 -20.70 -15.55 7.02
N ILE A 103 -21.83 -16.14 7.40
CA ILE A 103 -23.11 -15.42 7.52
C ILE A 103 -23.51 -15.74 8.96
N GLU A 104 -22.91 -15.08 9.95
CA GLU A 104 -23.45 -14.97 11.32
C GLU A 104 -22.64 -14.11 12.32
N ASP A 105 -21.53 -13.45 11.95
CA ASP A 105 -20.81 -12.55 12.89
C ASP A 105 -20.75 -11.07 12.48
N ASP A 106 -21.20 -10.70 11.27
CA ASP A 106 -21.08 -9.34 10.74
C ASP A 106 -22.05 -8.31 11.38
N THR A 107 -22.94 -8.75 12.25
CA THR A 107 -23.98 -7.87 12.84
C THR A 107 -23.52 -7.16 14.12
N GLU A 108 -22.38 -7.53 14.70
CA GLU A 108 -21.85 -6.90 15.92
C GLU A 108 -20.81 -5.82 15.60
N CYS A 109 -19.97 -6.02 14.59
CA CYS A 109 -18.93 -5.05 14.20
C CYS A 109 -19.51 -3.75 13.61
N GLN A 110 -20.64 -3.82 12.87
CA GLN A 110 -21.32 -2.63 12.35
C GLN A 110 -21.91 -1.73 13.45
N LYS A 111 -22.36 -2.31 14.58
CA LYS A 111 -22.93 -1.55 15.70
C LYS A 111 -21.85 -0.78 16.46
N VAL A 112 -20.68 -1.38 16.65
CA VAL A 112 -19.54 -0.76 17.34
C VAL A 112 -19.01 0.44 16.55
N ILE A 113 -18.92 0.29 15.22
CA ILE A 113 -18.51 1.38 14.32
C ILE A 113 -19.51 2.53 14.34
N GLY A 114 -20.81 2.23 14.34
CA GLY A 114 -21.87 3.24 14.46
C GLY A 114 -21.78 4.03 15.77
N TYR A 115 -21.53 3.35 16.89
CA TYR A 115 -21.40 4.00 18.20
C TYR A 115 -20.18 4.93 18.29
N LEU A 116 -19.04 4.51 17.74
CA LEU A 116 -17.82 5.31 17.73
C LEU A 116 -17.94 6.54 16.82
N LEU A 117 -18.56 6.40 15.65
CA LEU A 117 -18.82 7.53 14.74
C LEU A 117 -19.82 8.53 15.33
N TYR A 118 -20.83 8.05 16.06
CA TYR A 118 -21.80 8.90 16.75
C TYR A 118 -21.14 9.73 17.86
N ASN A 119 -20.32 9.09 18.70
CA ASN A 119 -19.61 9.79 19.78
C ASN A 119 -18.55 10.77 19.25
N PHE A 120 -17.87 10.42 18.15
CA PHE A 120 -16.93 11.34 17.51
C PHE A 120 -17.63 12.58 16.93
N LYS A 121 -18.82 12.40 16.33
CA LYS A 121 -19.62 13.50 15.79
C LYS A 121 -20.25 14.37 16.88
N LEU A 122 -20.62 13.77 18.01
CA LEU A 122 -21.18 14.48 19.17
C LEU A 122 -20.11 15.32 19.88
N SER A 123 -18.87 14.82 19.98
CA SER A 123 -17.75 15.56 20.58
C SER A 123 -17.31 16.78 19.76
N PHE A 124 -17.61 16.81 18.46
CA PHE A 124 -17.29 17.95 17.58
C PHE A 124 -18.43 18.98 17.51
N ALA A 125 -19.66 18.62 17.93
CA ALA A 125 -20.81 19.51 17.94
C ALA A 125 -21.00 20.26 19.28
N LEU A 126 -20.27 19.88 20.33
CA LEU A 126 -20.32 20.47 21.67
C LEU A 126 -19.12 21.37 22.01
N LYS A 127 -18.40 21.85 20.99
CA LYS A 127 -17.34 22.85 21.13
C LYS A 127 -17.42 23.86 20.00
#